data_AF-U3TZR7-F1
#
_entry.id   AF-U3TZR7-F1
#
_cell.length_a   1.000
_cell.length_b   1.000
_cell.length_c   1.000
_cell.angle_alpha   90.00
_cell.angle_beta   90.00
_cell.angle_gamma   90.00
#
_symmetry.space_group_name_H-M   'P 1'
#
loop_
_entity.id
_entity.type
_entity.pdbx_description
1 polymer ?
#
loop_
_entity_poly.entity_id
_entity_poly.type
_entity_poly.pdbx_seq_one_letter_code
_entity_poly.pdbx_strand_id
1 'polypeptide(L)' 'MTLGGVDTTQLSSKTMEARDVPGLYFIGEVVDVTGWLGGYNFLWAWSSAWAQAI' A
#
# COMPACT_ATOMS: atom_id res chain seq x y z
N MET A 1 6.03 -7.99 9.72
CA MET A 1 6.22 -8.37 8.31
C MET A 1 5.31 -9.55 8.02
N THR A 2 4.25 -9.30 7.29
CA THR A 2 3.30 -10.30 6.79
C THR A 2 3.54 -10.53 5.29
N LEU A 3 3.42 -11.78 4.84
CA LEU A 3 3.23 -12.08 3.41
C LEU A 3 1.73 -12.09 3.14
N GLY A 4 1.31 -11.48 2.03
CA GLY A 4 -0.10 -11.29 1.70
C GLY A 4 -0.66 -9.95 2.20
N GLY A 5 -1.94 -9.71 1.92
CA GLY A 5 -2.64 -8.49 2.27
C GLY A 5 -3.77 -8.20 1.29
N VAL A 6 -4.18 -6.94 1.23
CA VAL A 6 -5.09 -6.44 0.20
C VAL A 6 -4.41 -6.54 -1.16
N ASP A 7 -5.09 -7.19 -2.12
CA ASP A 7 -4.59 -7.39 -3.48
C ASP A 7 -4.31 -6.04 -4.16
N THR A 8 -3.06 -5.85 -4.57
CA THR A 8 -2.59 -4.63 -5.26
C THR A 8 -3.31 -4.38 -6.59
N THR A 9 -3.87 -5.42 -7.23
CA THR A 9 -4.65 -5.27 -8.45
C THR A 9 -6.00 -4.57 -8.21
N GLN A 10 -6.47 -4.53 -6.97
CA GLN A 10 -7.70 -3.86 -6.58
C GLN A 10 -7.48 -2.39 -6.17
N LEU A 11 -6.23 -1.93 -6.19
CA LEU A 11 -5.85 -0.58 -5.80
C LEU A 11 -5.36 0.24 -7.00
N SER A 12 -5.52 1.55 -6.91
CA SER A 12 -4.82 2.51 -7.77
C SER A 12 -3.36 2.60 -7.35
N SER A 13 -2.43 2.34 -8.25
CA SER A 13 -0.99 2.45 -7.96
C SER A 13 -0.51 3.89 -7.74
N LYS A 14 -1.33 4.89 -8.11
CA LYS A 14 -0.99 6.31 -7.96
C LYS A 14 -1.53 6.90 -6.66
N THR A 15 -2.74 6.51 -6.26
CA THR A 15 -3.48 7.14 -5.14
C THR A 15 -3.72 6.21 -3.96
N MET A 16 -3.45 4.91 -4.12
CA MET A 16 -3.75 3.85 -3.13
C MET A 16 -5.25 3.69 -2.80
N GLU A 17 -6.13 4.26 -3.63
CA GLU A 17 -7.58 4.13 -3.51
C GLU A 17 -8.07 2.77 -4.02
N ALA A 18 -9.07 2.19 -3.34
CA ALA A 18 -9.76 0.99 -3.78
C ALA A 18 -10.59 1.27 -5.03
N ARG A 19 -10.43 0.43 -6.06
CA ARG A 19 -11.10 0.63 -7.36
C ARG A 19 -12.63 0.54 -7.27
N ASP A 20 -13.12 -0.34 -6.41
CA ASP A 20 -14.55 -0.62 -6.29
C ASP A 20 -15.28 0.23 -5.24
N VAL A 21 -14.53 0.91 -4.36
CA VAL A 21 -15.09 1.69 -3.24
C VAL A 21 -14.43 3.07 -3.19
N PRO A 22 -15.03 4.09 -3.84
CA PRO A 22 -14.50 5.45 -3.82
C PRO A 22 -14.37 5.99 -2.39
N GLY A 23 -13.25 6.66 -2.11
CA GLY A 23 -12.93 7.22 -0.80
C GLY A 23 -12.36 6.23 0.22
N LEU A 24 -12.18 4.95 -0.15
CA LEU A 24 -11.50 3.95 0.68
C LEU A 24 -10.06 3.77 0.22
N TYR A 25 -9.11 3.80 1.16
CA TYR A 25 -7.67 3.73 0.87
C TYR A 25 -6.98 2.69 1.74
N PHE A 26 -5.96 2.04 1.19
CA PHE A 26 -5.12 1.07 1.90
C PHE A 26 -3.63 1.39 1.68
N ILE A 27 -2.87 1.51 2.77
CA ILE A 27 -1.45 1.89 2.75
C ILE A 27 -0.63 1.02 3.69
N GLY A 28 0.68 0.95 3.46
CA GLY A 28 1.61 0.21 4.32
C GLY A 28 1.41 -1.30 4.26
N GLU A 29 1.70 -1.97 5.38
CA GLU A 29 1.83 -3.44 5.47
C GLU A 29 0.53 -4.21 5.27
N VAL A 30 -0.64 -3.54 5.33
CA VAL A 30 -1.94 -4.20 5.05
C VAL A 30 -2.11 -4.54 3.57
N VAL A 31 -1.36 -3.86 2.68
CA VAL A 31 -1.33 -4.13 1.24
C VAL A 31 -0.37 -5.29 0.98
N ASP A 32 -0.67 -6.13 0.00
CA ASP A 32 0.18 -7.26 -0.41
C ASP A 32 1.48 -6.78 -1.10
N VAL A 33 2.35 -6.14 -0.33
CA VAL A 33 3.67 -5.65 -0.70
C VAL A 33 4.62 -5.94 0.46
N THR A 34 5.62 -6.77 0.19
CA THR A 34 6.58 -7.24 1.20
C THR A 34 8.00 -6.91 0.75
N GLY A 35 8.67 -5.99 1.44
CA GLY A 35 10.04 -5.59 1.13
C GLY A 35 11.08 -6.43 1.88
N TRP A 36 12.30 -6.59 1.35
CA TRP A 36 13.36 -7.33 2.04
C TRP A 36 13.76 -6.72 3.41
N LEU A 37 14.50 -7.49 4.22
CA LEU A 37 15.13 -6.94 5.41
C LEU A 37 16.10 -5.80 5.02
N GLY A 38 16.14 -4.73 5.83
CA GLY A 38 16.95 -3.55 5.53
C GLY A 38 16.16 -2.26 5.35
N GLY A 39 14.95 -2.17 5.90
CA GLY A 39 14.17 -0.92 5.95
C GLY A 39 13.20 -0.70 4.80
N TYR A 40 13.14 -1.60 3.82
CA TYR A 40 12.23 -1.49 2.66
C TYR A 40 10.75 -1.44 3.04
N ASN A 41 10.34 -2.16 4.09
CA ASN A 41 8.94 -2.09 4.57
C ASN A 41 8.59 -0.72 5.16
N PHE A 42 9.55 -0.04 5.81
CA PHE A 42 9.34 1.33 6.26
C PHE A 42 9.28 2.30 5.09
N LEU A 43 10.20 2.18 4.13
CA LEU A 43 10.15 2.99 2.91
C LEU A 43 8.80 2.83 2.20
N TRP A 44 8.31 1.60 2.05
CA TRP A 44 6.99 1.33 1.49
C TRP A 44 5.86 2.00 2.28
N ALA A 45 5.88 1.89 3.62
CA ALA A 45 4.88 2.54 4.46
C ALA A 45 4.86 4.07 4.26
N TRP A 46 6.03 4.71 4.17
CA TRP A 46 6.11 6.16 3.95
C TRP A 46 5.70 6.56 2.54
N SER A 47 6.17 5.85 1.51
CA SER A 47 5.85 6.16 0.12
C SER A 47 4.36 5.97 -0.19
N SER A 48 3.73 4.89 0.29
CA SER A 48 2.30 4.65 0.08
C SER A 48 1.42 5.63 0.85
N ALA A 49 1.78 5.99 2.09
CA ALA A 49 1.10 7.04 2.85
C ALA A 49 1.19 8.40 2.13
N TRP A 50 2.37 8.73 1.60
CA TRP A 50 2.56 9.97 0.85
C TRP A 50 1.72 9.99 -0.44
N ALA A 51 1.67 8.87 -1.17
CA ALA A 51 0.87 8.74 -2.40
C ALA A 51 -0.64 8.92 -2.17
N GLN A 52 -1.15 8.54 -1.00
CA GLN A 52 -2.55 8.78 -0.62
C GLN A 52 -2.81 10.26 -0.23
N ALA A 53 -1.80 10.96 0.28
CA ALA A 53 -1.94 12.33 0.76
C ALA A 53 -1.90 13.38 -0.36
N ILE A 54 -1.47 13.02 -1.57
CA ILE A 54 -1.34 13.89 -2.76
C ILE A 54 -2.34 13.53 -3.86
#